data_AF-A0A0S2HYA9-F1
#
_entry.id   AF-A0A0S2HYA9-F1
#
_cell.length_a   1.000
_cell.length_b   1.000
_cell.length_c   1.000
_cell.angle_alpha   90.00
_cell.angle_beta   90.00
_cell.angle_gamma   90.00
#
_symmetry.space_group_name_H-M   'P 1'
#
loop_
_entity.id
_entity.type
_entity.pdbx_description
1 polymer ?
#
loop_
_entity_poly.entity_id
_entity_poly.type
_entity_poly.pdbx_seq_one_letter_code
_entity_poly.pdbx_strand_id
1 'polypeptide(L)'
;MITKDITIEDLVDDVPGAVRYMMEQGIKCIACGEPIWGTLEEAAKEKGFDDDTIEKFVVDLNHLQENPPEDPAGGKRIETKSMDD
;
A
#
# COMPACT_ATOMS: atom_id res chain seq x y z
N MET A 1 5.94 8.74 -11.70
CA MET A 1 5.51 7.63 -12.57
C MET A 1 5.86 6.35 -11.85
N ILE A 2 4.82 5.65 -11.40
CA ILE A 2 4.93 4.42 -10.64
C ILE A 2 5.15 3.25 -11.60
N THR A 3 6.02 2.30 -11.22
CA THR A 3 6.28 1.06 -11.96
C THR A 3 6.22 -0.13 -11.01
N LYS A 4 6.15 -1.37 -11.53
CA LYS A 4 6.09 -2.58 -10.70
C LYS A 4 7.37 -2.87 -9.91
N ASP A 5 8.50 -2.33 -10.35
CA ASP A 5 9.80 -2.38 -9.67
C ASP A 5 9.94 -1.30 -8.58
N ILE A 6 8.95 -0.42 -8.40
CA ILE A 6 8.99 0.57 -7.32
C ILE A 6 9.05 -0.15 -5.97
N THR A 7 9.87 0.36 -5.06
CA THR A 7 9.87 -0.12 -3.67
C THR A 7 8.56 0.31 -3.01
N ILE A 8 8.07 -0.48 -2.06
CA ILE A 8 6.89 -0.07 -1.28
C ILE A 8 7.18 1.24 -0.52
N GLU A 9 8.43 1.47 -0.13
CA GLU A 9 8.86 2.71 0.54
C GLU A 9 8.68 3.93 -0.36
N ASP A 10 9.29 3.94 -1.55
CA ASP A 10 9.14 5.02 -2.52
C ASP A 10 7.67 5.20 -2.91
N LEU A 11 6.93 4.10 -3.11
CA LEU A 11 5.53 4.16 -3.47
C LEU A 11 4.68 4.89 -2.43
N VAL A 12 4.94 4.65 -1.14
CA VAL A 12 4.20 5.28 -0.06
C VAL A 12 4.62 6.73 0.15
N ASP A 13 5.87 7.08 -0.15
CA ASP A 13 6.38 8.45 -0.15
C ASP A 13 5.76 9.29 -1.29
N ASP A 14 5.75 8.74 -2.52
CA ASP A 14 5.14 9.36 -3.70
C ASP A 14 3.61 9.40 -3.61
N VAL A 15 2.99 8.32 -3.11
CA VAL A 15 1.54 8.11 -3.08
C VAL A 15 1.12 7.65 -1.68
N PRO A 16 0.86 8.59 -0.74
CA PRO A 16 0.47 8.22 0.63
C PRO A 16 -0.84 7.40 0.70
N GLY A 17 -1.70 7.50 -0.33
CA GLY A 17 -2.89 6.67 -0.48
C GLY A 17 -2.64 5.22 -0.90
N ALA A 18 -1.43 4.89 -1.36
CA ALA A 18 -1.08 3.55 -1.84
C ALA A 18 -1.20 2.50 -0.74
N VAL A 19 -0.86 2.84 0.51
CA VAL A 19 -1.00 1.91 1.63
C VAL A 19 -2.45 1.43 1.78
N ARG A 20 -3.42 2.36 1.66
CA ARG A 20 -4.84 2.01 1.76
C ARG A 20 -5.25 1.13 0.59
N TYR A 21 -4.89 1.54 -0.62
CA TYR A 21 -5.18 0.76 -1.83
C TYR A 21 -4.65 -0.67 -1.73
N MET A 22 -3.39 -0.85 -1.34
CA MET A 22 -2.76 -2.16 -1.18
C MET A 22 -3.44 -2.99 -0.07
N MET A 23 -3.80 -2.37 1.05
CA MET A 23 -4.58 -3.03 2.10
C MET A 23 -5.95 -3.50 1.61
N GLU A 24 -6.65 -2.71 0.79
CA GLU A 24 -7.95 -3.10 0.20
C GLU A 24 -7.81 -4.30 -0.76
N GLN A 25 -6.69 -4.38 -1.49
CA GLN A 25 -6.35 -5.55 -2.32
C GLN A 25 -5.87 -6.76 -1.48
N GLY A 26 -5.72 -6.62 -0.16
CA GLY A 26 -5.25 -7.69 0.72
C GLY A 26 -3.72 -7.84 0.80
N ILE A 27 -2.97 -6.89 0.23
CA ILE A 27 -1.52 -6.80 0.35
C ILE A 27 -1.21 -6.15 1.71
N LYS A 28 -0.88 -6.96 2.71
CA LYS A 28 -0.51 -6.47 4.04
C LYS A 28 0.90 -5.87 4.01
N CYS A 29 0.98 -4.55 4.20
CA CYS A 29 2.24 -3.81 4.22
C CYS A 29 2.97 -3.88 5.57
N ILE A 30 2.33 -4.41 6.63
CA ILE A 30 2.89 -4.49 7.99
C ILE A 30 2.59 -5.87 8.58
N ALA A 31 3.64 -6.66 8.81
CA ALA A 31 3.56 -7.89 9.59
C ALA A 31 4.66 -7.87 10.68
N CYS A 32 4.23 -7.88 11.93
CA CYS A 32 4.99 -8.38 13.09
C CYS A 32 6.44 -7.87 13.30
N GLY A 33 6.76 -6.62 12.96
CA GLY A 33 7.97 -5.95 13.46
C GLY A 33 9.26 -6.13 12.66
N GLU A 34 9.24 -6.85 11.54
CA GLU A 34 10.33 -6.84 10.55
C GLU A 34 9.77 -6.46 9.17
N PRO A 35 10.24 -5.37 8.54
CA PRO A 35 9.76 -4.96 7.23
C PRO A 35 10.26 -5.93 6.17
N ILE A 36 9.36 -6.73 5.58
CA ILE A 36 9.59 -7.25 4.22
C ILE A 36 9.21 -6.09 3.28
N TRP A 37 10.17 -5.23 3.00
CA TRP A 37 10.02 -4.13 2.04
C TRP A 37 10.74 -4.50 0.75
N GLY A 38 9.98 -5.13 -0.15
CA GLY A 38 10.40 -5.43 -1.53
C GLY A 38 9.80 -4.44 -2.52
N THR A 39 9.72 -4.85 -3.78
CA THR A 39 9.01 -4.09 -4.81
C THR A 39 7.51 -4.37 -4.78
N LEU A 40 6.71 -3.52 -5.44
CA LEU A 40 5.29 -3.76 -5.68
C LEU A 40 5.05 -5.15 -6.32
N GLU A 41 5.89 -5.52 -7.29
CA GLU A 41 5.82 -6.84 -7.93
C GLU A 41 6.03 -7.97 -6.93
N GLU A 42 7.09 -7.92 -6.11
CA GLU A 42 7.40 -8.97 -5.14
C GLU A 42 6.27 -9.14 -4.11
N ALA A 43 5.79 -8.02 -3.55
CA ALA A 43 4.71 -8.03 -2.58
C ALA A 43 3.40 -8.61 -3.15
N ALA A 44 3.12 -8.32 -4.43
CA ALA A 44 1.95 -8.85 -5.11
C ALA A 44 2.12 -10.35 -5.47
N LYS A 45 3.29 -10.76 -5.97
CA LYS A 45 3.58 -12.16 -6.27
C LYS A 45 3.58 -13.05 -5.03
N GLU A 46 4.03 -12.55 -3.88
CA GLU A 46 3.91 -13.26 -2.60
C GLU A 46 2.46 -13.58 -2.22
N LYS A 47 1.49 -12.75 -2.64
CA LYS A 47 0.06 -12.99 -2.46
C LYS A 47 -0.55 -13.87 -3.54
N GLY A 48 0.22 -14.24 -4.57
CA GLY A 48 -0.24 -15.02 -5.71
C GLY A 48 -0.97 -14.19 -6.76
N PHE A 49 -0.69 -12.89 -6.85
CA PHE A 49 -1.17 -12.08 -7.99
C PHE A 49 -0.29 -12.31 -9.22
N ASP A 50 -0.93 -12.46 -10.38
CA ASP A 50 -0.27 -12.56 -11.68
C ASP A 50 0.15 -11.18 -12.22
N ASP A 51 1.11 -11.18 -13.15
CA ASP A 51 1.66 -9.96 -13.77
C ASP A 51 0.56 -9.04 -14.35
N ASP A 52 -0.48 -9.57 -14.99
CA ASP A 52 -1.63 -8.77 -15.48
C ASP A 52 -2.34 -7.97 -14.37
N THR A 53 -2.40 -8.53 -13.16
CA THR A 53 -3.01 -7.85 -12.00
C THR A 53 -2.06 -6.82 -11.43
N ILE A 54 -0.76 -7.11 -11.44
CA ILE A 54 0.29 -6.18 -11.00
C ILE A 54 0.31 -4.94 -11.92
N GLU A 55 0.18 -5.13 -13.23
CA GLU A 55 0.07 -4.01 -14.17
C GLU A 55 -1.16 -3.14 -13.88
N LYS A 56 -2.30 -3.73 -13.52
CA LYS A 56 -3.48 -2.96 -13.09
C LYS A 56 -3.20 -2.15 -11.84
N PHE A 57 -2.50 -2.70 -10.86
CA PHE A 57 -2.10 -1.95 -9.66
C PHE A 57 -1.23 -0.75 -10.04
N VAL A 58 -0.25 -0.93 -10.93
CA VAL A 58 0.60 0.18 -11.40
C VAL A 58 -0.25 1.29 -12.04
N VAL A 59 -1.22 0.94 -12.89
CA VAL A 59 -2.11 1.92 -13.52
C VAL A 59 -2.93 2.67 -12.49
N ASP A 60 -3.54 1.96 -11.54
CA ASP A 60 -4.36 2.55 -10.47
C ASP A 60 -3.54 3.49 -9.58
N LEU A 61 -2.32 3.07 -9.21
CA LEU A 61 -1.40 3.88 -8.41
C LEU A 61 -0.94 5.15 -9.14
N ASN A 62 -0.68 5.08 -10.44
CA ASN A 62 -0.39 6.28 -11.24
C ASN A 62 -1.61 7.22 -11.28
N HIS A 63 -2.82 6.68 -11.41
CA HIS A 63 -4.04 7.48 -11.37
C HIS A 63 -4.25 8.15 -10.00
N LEU A 64 -3.96 7.44 -8.90
CA LEU A 64 -3.99 7.97 -7.53
C LEU A 64 -2.92 9.04 -7.30
N GLN A 65 -1.75 8.91 -7.94
CA GLN A 65 -0.71 9.95 -7.91
C GLN A 65 -1.19 11.27 -8.54
N GLU A 66 -1.91 11.19 -9.67
CA GLU A 66 -2.44 12.37 -10.35
C GLU A 66 -3.72 12.93 -9.70
N ASN A 67 -4.55 12.06 -9.12
CA ASN A 67 -5.79 12.40 -8.43
C ASN A 67 -5.80 11.82 -7.01
N PRO A 68 -5.05 12.42 -6.07
CA PRO A 68 -4.99 11.93 -4.71
C PRO A 68 -6.37 12.05 -4.05
N PRO A 69 -6.86 11.02 -3.35
CA PRO A 69 -8.07 11.14 -2.55
C PRO A 69 -7.86 12.21 -1.47
N GLU A 70 -8.90 12.99 -1.19
CA GLU A 70 -8.92 14.07 -0.17
C GLU A 70 -8.47 13.60 1.23
N ASP A 71 -8.61 12.30 1.51
CA ASP A 71 -8.10 11.61 2.70
C ASP A 71 -7.19 10.41 2.31
N PRO A 72 -5.87 10.64 2.09
CA PRO A 72 -4.94 9.59 1.69
C PRO A 72 -4.53 8.66 2.84
N ALA A 73 -4.51 9.17 4.07
CA ALA A 73 -4.17 8.41 5.26
C ALA A 73 -5.47 7.95 5.97
N GLY A 74 -5.95 6.76 5.63
CA GLY A 74 -7.07 6.09 6.33
C GLY A 74 -6.78 5.69 7.78
N GLY A 75 -6.11 6.55 8.55
CA GLY A 75 -5.83 6.36 9.96
C GLY A 75 -6.95 6.96 10.80
N LYS A 76 -8.08 6.26 10.96
CA LYS A 76 -8.85 6.45 12.20
C LYS A 76 -7.96 5.92 13.31
N ARG A 77 -7.23 6.84 13.95
CA ARG A 77 -6.44 6.60 15.15
C ARG A 77 -7.28 5.72 16.07
N ILE A 78 -6.84 4.48 16.30
CA ILE A 78 -7.44 3.66 17.35
C ILE A 78 -7.28 4.45 18.65
N GLU A 79 -8.38 4.99 19.17
CA GLU A 79 -8.39 5.46 20.55
C GLU A 79 -8.18 4.21 21.40
N THR A 80 -6.94 3.98 21.82
CA THR A 80 -6.63 3.07 22.91
C THR A 80 -7.41 3.55 24.12
N LYS A 81 -8.56 2.93 24.33
CA LYS A 81 -9.35 3.10 25.53
C LYS A 81 -8.57 2.41 26.64
N SER A 82 -7.67 3.14 27.28
CA SER A 82 -7.24 2.84 28.63
C SER A 82 -8.51 2.84 29.49
N MET A 83 -8.94 1.67 29.92
CA MET A 83 -9.84 1.54 31.06
C MET A 83 -8.96 1.15 32.23
N ASP A 84 -8.53 2.18 32.96
CA ASP A 84 -8.16 2.10 34.36
C ASP A 84 -9.46 1.91 35.16
N ASP A 85 -9.68 0.72 35.74
CA ASP A 85 -10.21 0.46 37.11
C ASP A 85 -10.16 -1.06 37.41
#